data_AF-A0A8T4J0E9-F1
#
_entry.id   AF-A0A8T4J0E9-F1
#
_cell.length_a   1.000
_cell.length_b   1.000
_cell.length_c   1.000
_cell.angle_alpha   90.00
_cell.angle_beta   90.00
_cell.angle_gamma   90.00
#
_symmetry.space_group_name_H-M   'P 1'
#
loop_
_entity.id
_entity.type
_entity.pdbx_description
1 polymer ?
#
loop_
_entity_poly.entity_id
_entity_poly.type
_entity_poly.pdbx_seq_one_letter_code
_entity_poly.pdbx_strand_id
1 'polypeptide(L)'
;MLQCTAVRRLPARQTLSQILAADDPPDDLAGVASGYAVCELGAHAEGEHAAHMWDSPEPECAVWFLWSDTGHRFATLTWCDAECKGDACGLHAEHPSAHLWDVVDPTTEALAHDLAAHPECWGFPPSGF
;
A
#
# COMPACT_ATOMS: atom_id res chain seq x y z
N MET A 1 -8.85 -14.99 -7.50
CA MET A 1 -7.89 -14.32 -6.60
C MET A 1 -8.64 -13.14 -6.02
N LEU A 2 -8.84 -13.09 -4.71
CA LEU A 2 -9.57 -11.98 -4.09
C LEU A 2 -8.58 -10.86 -3.78
N GLN A 3 -8.97 -9.61 -4.03
CA GLN A 3 -8.23 -8.45 -3.56
C GLN A 3 -8.01 -8.59 -2.05
N CYS A 4 -6.78 -8.44 -1.58
CA CYS A 4 -6.50 -8.49 -0.16
C CYS A 4 -6.99 -7.20 0.51
N THR A 5 -7.89 -7.35 1.48
CA THR A 5 -8.41 -6.25 2.29
C THR A 5 -7.95 -6.38 3.74
N ALA A 6 -6.83 -7.07 3.97
CA ALA A 6 -6.33 -7.32 5.32
C ALA A 6 -5.89 -6.01 5.97
N VAL A 7 -6.28 -5.85 7.23
CA VAL A 7 -5.89 -4.72 8.08
C VAL A 7 -5.36 -5.26 9.40
N ARG A 8 -4.34 -4.60 9.96
CA ARG A 8 -3.77 -4.96 11.26
C ARG A 8 -3.54 -3.72 12.10
N ARG A 9 -3.91 -3.80 13.38
CA ARG A 9 -3.55 -2.76 14.34
C ARG A 9 -2.04 -2.74 14.55
N LEU A 10 -1.43 -1.57 14.40
CA LEU A 10 0.00 -1.39 14.62
C LEU A 10 0.33 -1.57 16.11
N PRO A 11 1.45 -2.25 16.43
CA PRO A 11 1.92 -2.41 17.80
C PRO A 11 2.50 -1.09 18.34
N ALA A 12 1.64 -0.23 18.90
CA ALA A 12 1.97 1.15 19.29
C ALA A 12 3.37 1.37 19.89
N ARG A 13 3.79 0.55 20.87
CA ARG A 13 5.13 0.68 21.48
C ARG A 13 6.25 0.39 20.48
N GLN A 14 6.14 -0.70 19.73
CA GLN A 14 7.14 -1.07 18.74
C GLN A 14 7.17 -0.07 17.58
N THR A 15 6.01 0.40 17.12
CA THR A 15 5.91 1.46 16.10
C THR A 15 6.62 2.73 16.55
N LEU A 16 6.35 3.21 17.77
CA LEU A 16 7.04 4.37 18.33
C LEU A 16 8.55 4.11 18.48
N SER A 17 8.95 2.92 18.91
CA SER A 17 10.37 2.56 18.99
C SER A 17 11.06 2.59 17.63
N GLN A 18 10.38 2.16 16.55
CA GLN A 18 10.94 2.23 15.20
C GLN A 18 11.09 3.68 14.73
N ILE A 19 10.07 4.52 14.92
CA ILE A 19 10.13 5.94 14.57
C ILE A 19 11.26 6.66 15.33
N LEU A 20 11.36 6.42 16.64
CA LEU A 20 12.37 7.06 17.49
C LEU A 20 13.80 6.57 17.21
N ALA A 21 13.95 5.40 16.57
CA ALA A 21 15.24 4.84 16.20
C ALA A 21 15.62 5.10 14.74
N ALA A 22 14.72 5.66 13.93
CA ALA A 22 14.98 5.98 12.53
C ALA A 22 15.93 7.17 12.43
N ASP A 23 16.98 7.04 11.62
CA ASP A 23 17.90 8.14 11.31
C ASP A 23 17.18 9.28 10.56
N ASP A 24 16.20 8.91 9.73
CA ASP A 24 15.28 9.82 9.05
C ASP A 24 13.84 9.35 9.30
N PRO A 25 13.14 9.92 10.31
CA PRO A 25 11.79 9.51 10.65
C PRO A 25 10.77 9.99 9.60
N PRO A 26 9.59 9.35 9.50
CA PRO A 26 8.55 9.75 8.56
C PRO A 26 8.16 11.24 8.69
N ASP A 27 8.18 11.95 7.57
CA ASP A 27 7.66 13.32 7.46
C ASP A 27 6.15 13.36 7.72
N ASP A 28 5.41 12.36 7.23
CA ASP A 28 3.98 12.21 7.48
C ASP A 28 3.69 11.18 8.59
N LEU A 29 3.62 11.67 9.82
CA LEU A 29 3.17 10.86 10.95
C LEU A 29 1.68 10.50 10.86
N ALA A 30 0.87 11.14 10.01
CA ALA A 30 -0.57 10.89 9.94
C ALA A 30 -0.87 9.47 9.44
N GLY A 31 -0.11 8.97 8.46
CA GLY A 31 -0.21 7.59 7.97
C GLY A 31 -0.03 6.57 9.09
N VAL A 32 0.98 6.77 9.94
CA VAL A 32 1.26 5.91 11.10
C VAL A 32 0.29 6.16 12.27
N ALA A 33 -0.18 7.40 12.43
CA ALA A 33 -1.07 7.82 13.51
C ALA A 33 -2.47 7.22 13.40
N SER A 34 -2.87 6.73 12.23
CA SER A 34 -4.08 5.91 12.07
C SER A 34 -4.10 4.72 13.05
N GLY A 35 -2.91 4.19 13.41
CA GLY A 35 -2.76 3.04 14.28
C GLY A 35 -3.06 1.71 13.59
N TYR A 36 -3.24 1.71 12.27
CA TYR A 36 -3.53 0.52 11.46
C TYR A 36 -2.64 0.48 10.22
N ALA A 37 -2.24 -0.73 9.83
CA ALA A 37 -1.62 -1.03 8.54
C ALA A 37 -2.65 -1.73 7.65
N VAL A 38 -2.70 -1.36 6.37
CA VAL A 38 -3.57 -1.96 5.35
C VAL A 38 -2.69 -2.67 4.33
N CYS A 39 -3.07 -3.87 3.90
CA CYS A 39 -2.26 -4.63 2.95
C CYS A 39 -2.26 -3.95 1.58
N GLU A 40 -1.07 -3.64 1.06
CA GLU A 40 -0.88 -2.93 -0.21
C GLU A 40 -0.59 -3.89 -1.38
N LEU A 41 -0.40 -5.18 -1.10
CA LEU A 41 -0.10 -6.20 -2.10
C LEU A 41 -1.27 -6.52 -3.04
N GLY A 42 -2.44 -5.91 -2.87
CA GLY A 42 -3.61 -6.21 -3.71
C GLY A 42 -3.98 -7.71 -3.69
N ALA A 43 -4.27 -8.32 -4.84
CA ALA A 43 -4.64 -9.73 -4.91
C ALA A 43 -3.41 -10.66 -4.73
N HIS A 44 -3.37 -11.42 -3.64
CA HIS A 44 -2.37 -12.48 -3.40
C HIS A 44 -3.00 -13.64 -2.60
N ALA A 45 -2.53 -14.87 -2.81
CA ALA A 45 -3.14 -16.06 -2.22
C ALA A 45 -2.45 -16.54 -0.94
N GLU A 46 -1.13 -16.34 -0.84
CA GLU A 46 -0.28 -16.79 0.25
C GLU A 46 0.78 -15.72 0.57
N GLY A 47 1.51 -15.89 1.67
CA GLY A 47 2.58 -14.99 2.09
C GLY A 47 2.21 -14.02 3.22
N GLU A 48 3.21 -13.26 3.67
CA GLU A 48 2.98 -12.14 4.59
C GLU A 48 2.22 -11.02 3.85
N HIS A 49 1.31 -10.37 4.55
CA HIS A 49 0.78 -9.07 4.15
C HIS A 49 1.84 -8.00 4.37
N ALA A 50 1.81 -6.95 3.58
CA ALA A 50 2.77 -5.86 3.65
C ALA A 50 2.07 -4.50 3.54
N ALA A 51 2.56 -3.53 4.31
CA ALA A 51 2.19 -2.12 4.23
C ALA A 51 3.47 -1.29 4.25
N HIS A 52 3.61 -0.35 3.31
CA HIS A 52 4.64 0.67 3.37
C HIS A 52 4.43 1.54 4.62
N MET A 53 5.53 1.88 5.29
CA MET A 53 5.48 2.73 6.47
C MET A 53 6.13 4.08 6.20
N TRP A 54 7.38 4.08 5.72
CA TRP A 54 8.12 5.27 5.29
C TRP A 54 9.36 4.88 4.51
N ASP A 55 9.95 5.86 3.81
CA ASP A 55 11.15 5.64 3.01
C ASP A 55 12.39 5.53 3.91
N SER A 56 13.32 4.66 3.51
CA SER A 56 14.59 4.52 4.21
C SER A 56 15.56 5.60 3.72
N PRO A 57 16.48 6.10 4.57
CA PRO A 57 17.60 6.91 4.11
C PRO A 57 18.58 6.09 3.23
N GLU A 58 18.53 4.76 3.31
CA GLU A 58 19.24 3.90 2.37
C GLU A 58 18.61 3.99 0.98
N PRO A 59 19.40 4.21 -0.09
CA PRO A 59 18.88 4.32 -1.44
C PRO A 59 18.06 3.08 -1.83
N GLU A 60 16.95 3.33 -2.50
CA GLU A 60 16.06 2.28 -3.04
C GLU A 60 15.49 1.33 -1.97
N CYS A 61 15.47 1.75 -0.70
CA CYS A 61 14.89 1.01 0.41
C CYS A 61 13.71 1.76 1.04
N ALA A 62 12.81 1.00 1.65
CA ALA A 62 11.76 1.53 2.51
C ALA A 62 11.53 0.63 3.72
N VAL A 63 10.96 1.20 4.77
CA VAL A 63 10.50 0.46 5.94
C VAL A 63 9.09 -0.04 5.68
N TRP A 64 8.92 -1.35 5.81
CA TRP A 64 7.67 -2.06 5.64
C TRP A 64 7.22 -2.69 6.95
N PHE A 65 5.91 -2.73 7.17
CA PHE A 65 5.29 -3.56 8.18
C PHE A 65 4.75 -4.82 7.54
N LEU A 66 5.36 -5.97 7.89
CA LEU A 66 4.98 -7.29 7.41
C LEU A 66 4.19 -8.03 8.48
N TRP A 67 3.14 -8.74 8.09
CA TRP A 67 2.39 -9.56 9.05
C TRP A 67 1.71 -10.79 8.45
N SER A 68 1.45 -11.75 9.33
CA SER A 68 0.64 -12.93 9.06
C SER A 68 -0.19 -13.28 10.30
N ASP A 69 -0.95 -14.37 10.25
CA ASP A 69 -1.69 -14.86 11.41
C ASP A 69 -0.79 -15.21 12.60
N THR A 70 0.48 -15.55 12.35
CA THR A 70 1.42 -15.99 13.38
C THR A 70 2.28 -14.87 13.96
N GLY A 71 2.35 -13.70 13.33
CA GLY A 71 3.27 -12.65 13.77
C GLY A 71 3.27 -11.38 12.93
N HIS A 72 4.16 -10.46 13.29
CA HIS A 72 4.43 -9.24 12.53
C HIS A 72 5.86 -8.76 12.79
N ARG A 73 6.39 -7.95 11.86
CA ARG A 73 7.71 -7.33 11.98
C ARG A 73 7.77 -6.03 11.16
N PHE A 74 8.68 -5.15 11.56
CA PHE A 74 9.16 -4.08 10.71
C PHE A 74 10.43 -4.58 10.00
N ALA A 75 10.56 -4.26 8.72
CA ALA A 75 11.73 -4.63 7.92
C ALA A 75 12.06 -3.52 6.93
N THR A 76 13.35 -3.22 6.78
CA THR A 76 13.84 -2.39 5.67
C THR A 76 14.02 -3.31 4.47
N LEU A 77 13.28 -3.05 3.40
CA LEU A 77 13.31 -3.84 2.17
C LEU A 77 13.57 -2.93 0.98
N THR A 78 14.22 -3.45 -0.04
CA THR A 78 14.40 -2.74 -1.31
C THR A 78 13.06 -2.63 -2.05
N TRP A 79 12.89 -1.54 -2.77
CA TRP A 79 11.81 -1.40 -3.75
C TRP A 79 11.97 -2.43 -4.87
N CYS A 80 10.85 -2.81 -5.47
CA CYS A 80 10.80 -3.54 -6.72
C CYS A 80 11.33 -2.64 -7.84
N ASP A 81 12.28 -3.16 -8.61
CA ASP A 81 12.94 -2.48 -9.73
C ASP A 81 12.12 -2.53 -11.04
N ALA A 82 10.95 -3.15 -11.00
CA ALA A 82 10.09 -3.26 -12.17
C ALA A 82 9.46 -1.89 -12.50
N GLU A 83 9.57 -1.52 -13.77
CA GLU A 83 8.99 -0.32 -14.35
C GLU A 83 8.14 -0.65 -15.58
N CYS A 84 7.02 0.06 -15.74
CA CYS A 84 6.15 -0.04 -16.91
C CYS A 84 5.70 1.35 -17.33
N LYS A 85 6.03 1.76 -18.57
CA LYS A 85 5.61 3.05 -19.16
C LYS A 85 5.96 4.31 -18.33
N GLY A 86 7.04 4.23 -17.54
CA GLY A 86 7.48 5.34 -16.67
C GLY A 86 6.90 5.31 -15.26
N ASP A 87 6.06 4.32 -14.94
CA ASP A 87 5.59 4.07 -13.58
C ASP A 87 6.38 2.92 -12.95
N ALA A 88 6.85 3.12 -11.71
CA ALA A 88 7.50 2.09 -10.90
C ALA A 88 6.47 1.29 -10.09
N CYS A 89 6.79 0.03 -9.76
CA CYS A 89 5.86 -0.86 -9.07
C CYS A 89 5.49 -0.35 -7.66
N GLY A 90 6.38 0.36 -6.95
CA GLY A 90 6.06 0.90 -5.63
C GLY A 90 5.75 -0.16 -4.55
N LEU A 91 6.15 -1.41 -4.76
CA LEU A 91 6.08 -2.51 -3.78
C LEU A 91 7.50 -2.98 -3.44
N HIS A 92 7.68 -3.77 -2.37
CA HIS A 92 8.99 -4.33 -2.03
C HIS A 92 9.44 -5.43 -3.03
N ALA A 93 10.74 -5.60 -3.26
CA ALA A 93 11.29 -6.44 -4.33
C ALA A 93 10.79 -7.89 -4.38
N GLU A 94 10.52 -8.50 -3.22
CA GLU A 94 10.04 -9.89 -3.11
C GLU A 94 8.51 -10.00 -2.96
N HIS A 95 7.74 -9.04 -3.49
CA HIS A 95 6.29 -9.05 -3.34
C HIS A 95 5.62 -10.26 -4.04
N PRO A 96 4.68 -10.97 -3.38
CA PRO A 96 4.02 -12.15 -3.96
C PRO A 96 2.88 -11.80 -4.93
N SER A 97 2.53 -10.51 -5.02
CA SER A 97 1.46 -10.00 -5.87
C SER A 97 1.92 -9.71 -7.29
N ALA A 98 0.96 -9.45 -8.17
CA ALA A 98 1.24 -8.76 -9.42
C ALA A 98 1.83 -7.36 -9.13
N HIS A 99 2.48 -6.76 -10.13
CA HIS A 99 2.97 -5.40 -10.01
C HIS A 99 1.82 -4.42 -9.84
N LEU A 100 2.06 -3.27 -9.20
CA LEU A 100 1.01 -2.35 -8.79
C LEU A 100 0.12 -1.87 -9.95
N TRP A 101 0.68 -1.68 -11.15
CA TRP A 101 -0.10 -1.30 -12.34
C TRP A 101 -1.05 -2.41 -12.84
N ASP A 102 -0.84 -3.66 -12.44
CA ASP A 102 -1.73 -4.78 -12.72
C ASP A 102 -2.78 -4.97 -11.61
N VAL A 103 -2.66 -4.24 -10.49
CA VAL A 103 -3.63 -4.26 -9.39
C VAL A 103 -4.80 -3.36 -9.75
N VAL A 104 -5.98 -3.96 -9.95
CA VAL A 104 -7.23 -3.24 -10.11
C VAL A 104 -7.76 -2.86 -8.73
N ASP A 105 -7.74 -1.57 -8.41
CA ASP A 105 -8.45 -1.07 -7.21
C ASP A 105 -9.97 -1.19 -7.44
N PRO A 106 -10.68 -2.03 -6.67
CA PRO A 106 -12.12 -2.20 -6.84
C PRO A 106 -12.91 -0.90 -6.59
N THR A 107 -12.35 0.04 -5.82
CA THR A 107 -12.96 1.36 -5.61
C THR A 107 -12.89 2.18 -6.88
N THR A 108 -11.74 2.16 -7.56
CA THR A 108 -11.53 2.83 -8.85
C THR A 108 -12.44 2.25 -9.94
N GLU A 109 -12.59 0.92 -10.02
CA GLU A 109 -13.52 0.28 -10.95
C GLU A 109 -14.99 0.66 -10.66
N ALA A 110 -15.39 0.61 -9.38
CA ALA A 110 -16.73 1.00 -8.97
C ALA A 110 -17.01 2.48 -9.26
N LEU A 111 -16.03 3.35 -9.03
CA LEU A 111 -16.10 4.77 -9.32
C LEU A 111 -16.25 5.04 -10.82
N ALA A 112 -15.46 4.38 -11.66
CA ALA A 112 -15.55 4.50 -13.11
C ALA A 112 -16.91 4.02 -13.64
N HIS A 113 -17.43 2.93 -13.08
CA HIS A 113 -18.77 2.43 -13.41
C HIS A 113 -19.86 3.43 -13.00
N ASP A 114 -19.80 3.94 -11.77
CA ASP A 114 -20.78 4.91 -11.26
C ASP A 114 -20.74 6.22 -12.05
N LEU A 115 -19.54 6.71 -12.39
CA LEU A 115 -19.36 7.88 -13.24
C LEU A 115 -19.95 7.69 -14.65
N ALA A 116 -19.76 6.51 -15.25
CA ALA A 116 -20.30 6.20 -16.57
C ALA A 116 -21.83 6.04 -16.57
N ALA A 117 -22.39 5.48 -15.49
CA ALA A 117 -23.82 5.26 -15.34
C ALA A 117 -24.59 6.52 -14.90
N HIS A 118 -23.96 7.36 -14.08
CA HIS A 118 -24.55 8.51 -13.40
C HIS A 118 -23.64 9.76 -13.45
N PRO A 119 -23.21 10.22 -14.64
CA PRO A 119 -22.31 11.37 -14.77
C PRO A 119 -22.85 12.63 -14.07
N GLU A 120 -24.16 12.80 -13.98
CA GLU A 120 -24.82 13.91 -13.29
C GLU A 120 -24.55 13.96 -11.79
N CYS A 121 -24.37 12.81 -11.13
CA CYS A 121 -24.00 12.73 -9.72
C CYS A 121 -22.57 13.23 -9.46
N TRP A 122 -21.74 13.23 -10.51
CA TRP A 122 -20.36 13.71 -10.51
C TRP A 122 -20.21 15.10 -11.15
N GLY A 123 -21.33 15.77 -11.48
CA GLY A 123 -21.33 17.11 -12.05
C GLY A 123 -21.03 17.17 -13.55
N PHE A 124 -21.07 16.03 -14.26
CA PHE A 124 -20.94 15.96 -15.72
C PHE A 124 -22.32 15.92 -16.40
N PRO A 125 -22.46 16.42 -17.64
CA PRO A 125 -23.71 16.33 -18.37
C PRO A 125 -24.04 14.87 -18.75
N PRO A 126 -25.34 14.48 -18.81
CA PRO A 126 -25.79 13.09 -19.06
C PRO A 126 -25.53 12.57 -20.50
N SER A 127 -24.94 13.40 -21.35
CA SER A 127 -24.42 13.05 -22.67
C SER A 127 -22.93 13.41 -22.67
N GLY A 128 -22.10 12.48 -22.21
CA GLY A 128 -20.66 12.66 -22.01
C GLY A 128 -19.82 12.65 -23.29
N PHE A 129 -18.58 13.15 -23.13
CA PHE A 129 -17.36 13.06 -23.96
C PHE A 129 -17.46 12.93 -25.49
#